data_AF-A0A767WF19-F1
#
_entry.id   AF-A0A767WF19-F1
#
_cell.length_a   1.000
_cell.length_b   1.000
_cell.length_c   1.000
_cell.angle_alpha   90.00
_cell.angle_beta   90.00
_cell.angle_gamma   90.00
#
_symmetry.space_group_name_H-M   'P 1'
#
loop_
_entity.id
_entity.type
_entity.pdbx_description
1 polymer ?
#
loop_
_entity_poly.entity_id
_entity_poly.type
_entity_poly.pdbx_seq_one_letter_code
_entity_poly.pdbx_strand_id
1 'polypeptide(L)'
;MYQDKILVRQLGLQPYEAISQAMHNFTDMRDENSHDEIWLVEHYPVFTQGQAGKAEHILMPGDIPVVQSDRGGQVTYHGPGQQVMYVLLNLKRRKLGVRDLVTLLEQTVVNTLAEIGIEAHPRADAPGVYV
;
A
#
# COMPACT_ATOMS: atom_id res chain seq x y z
N MET A 1 -2.85 27.13 -8.48
CA MET A 1 -3.81 26.08 -8.89
C MET A 1 -3.14 24.74 -9.24
N TYR A 2 -1.89 24.50 -8.79
CA TYR A 2 -1.14 23.25 -9.07
C TYR A 2 -1.38 22.13 -8.04
N GLN A 3 -2.27 22.33 -7.07
CA GLN A 3 -2.41 21.47 -5.88
C GLN A 3 -3.25 20.19 -6.07
N ASP A 4 -3.93 20.01 -7.21
CA ASP A 4 -4.80 18.85 -7.42
C ASP A 4 -4.15 17.69 -8.17
N LYS A 5 -3.00 17.92 -8.84
CA LYS A 5 -2.36 16.88 -9.66
C LYS A 5 -1.67 15.84 -8.77
N ILE A 6 -2.06 14.58 -8.93
CA ILE A 6 -1.38 13.40 -8.37
C ILE A 6 -0.46 12.84 -9.45
N LEU A 7 0.80 12.53 -9.11
CA LEU A 7 1.72 11.87 -10.01
C LEU A 7 1.63 10.35 -9.81
N VAL A 8 1.37 9.61 -10.89
CA VAL A 8 1.37 8.15 -10.86
C VAL A 8 2.72 7.64 -11.39
N ARG A 9 3.40 6.81 -10.60
CA ARG A 9 4.68 6.19 -10.97
C ARG A 9 4.49 4.69 -11.18
N GLN A 10 4.93 4.22 -12.35
CA GLN A 10 5.01 2.81 -12.69
C GLN A 10 6.45 2.33 -12.46
N LEU A 11 6.68 1.55 -11.41
CA LEU A 11 8.02 1.16 -10.96
C LEU A 11 8.43 -0.26 -11.39
N GLY A 12 7.46 -1.08 -11.83
CA GLY A 12 7.69 -2.47 -12.22
C GLY A 12 8.06 -3.36 -11.04
N LEU A 13 8.83 -4.42 -11.30
CA LEU A 13 9.29 -5.37 -10.29
C LEU A 13 10.52 -4.84 -9.53
N GLN A 14 10.41 -4.69 -8.21
CA GLN A 14 11.42 -4.05 -7.38
C GLN A 14 11.66 -4.76 -6.03
N PRO A 15 12.87 -4.69 -5.44
CA PRO A 15 13.10 -5.13 -4.06
C PRO A 15 12.28 -4.29 -3.06
N TYR A 16 11.66 -4.95 -2.08
CA TYR A 16 10.79 -4.29 -1.10
C TYR A 16 11.51 -3.19 -0.31
N GLU A 17 12.70 -3.49 0.26
CA GLU A 17 13.43 -2.55 1.12
C GLU A 17 13.83 -1.27 0.37
N ALA A 18 14.22 -1.38 -0.91
CA ALA A 18 14.59 -0.24 -1.72
C ALA A 18 13.40 0.72 -1.92
N ILE A 19 12.20 0.18 -2.15
CA ILE A 19 10.98 0.97 -2.32
C ILE A 19 10.50 1.53 -0.98
N SER A 20 10.58 0.75 0.11
CA SER A 20 10.28 1.23 1.46
C SER A 20 11.16 2.43 1.81
N GLN A 21 12.48 2.33 1.60
CA GLN A 21 13.41 3.43 1.85
C GLN A 21 13.11 4.65 0.97
N ALA A 22 12.77 4.43 -0.30
CA ALA A 22 12.39 5.52 -1.20
C ALA A 22 11.11 6.23 -0.73
N MET A 23 10.11 5.49 -0.22
CA MET A 23 8.88 6.07 0.34
C MET A 23 9.16 6.89 1.60
N HIS A 24 10.03 6.42 2.50
CA HIS A 24 10.46 7.19 3.66
C HIS A 24 11.17 8.48 3.23
N ASN A 25 12.18 8.36 2.36
CA ASN A 25 12.92 9.51 1.86
C ASN A 25 12.00 10.54 1.18
N PHE A 26 11.05 10.09 0.35
CA PHE A 26 10.06 10.97 -0.27
C PHE A 26 9.21 11.68 0.79
N THR A 27 8.76 10.94 1.82
CA THR A 27 7.91 11.48 2.88
C THR A 27 8.65 12.46 3.80
N ASP A 28 9.95 12.25 4.02
CA ASP A 28 10.79 13.10 4.87
C ASP A 28 11.25 14.38 4.15
N MET A 29 11.50 14.29 2.84
CA MET A 29 11.98 15.43 2.04
C MET A 29 10.87 16.28 1.44
N ARG A 30 9.61 15.79 1.40
CA ARG A 30 8.50 16.55 0.81
C ARG A 30 8.17 17.80 1.63
N ASP A 31 7.78 18.84 0.91
CA ASP A 31 7.29 20.10 1.46
C ASP A 31 5.83 20.37 1.04
N GLU A 32 5.35 21.58 1.32
CA GLU A 32 3.98 22.01 0.97
C GLU A 32 3.71 22.09 -0.54
N ASN A 33 4.77 22.20 -1.35
CA ASN A 33 4.72 22.32 -2.81
C ASN A 33 4.91 20.99 -3.52
N SER A 34 5.42 19.98 -2.81
CA SER A 34 5.61 18.63 -3.33
C SER A 34 4.28 18.00 -3.73
N HIS A 35 4.22 17.45 -4.94
CA HIS A 35 3.04 16.75 -5.45
C HIS A 35 2.77 15.48 -4.65
N ASP A 36 1.50 15.11 -4.51
CA ASP A 36 1.17 13.78 -4.01
C ASP A 36 1.47 12.72 -5.07
N GLU A 37 1.82 11.53 -4.64
CA GLU A 37 2.21 10.45 -5.55
C GLU A 37 1.49 9.14 -5.26
N ILE A 38 1.24 8.36 -6.31
CA ILE A 38 0.80 6.97 -6.23
C ILE A 38 1.85 6.13 -6.94
N TRP A 39 2.44 5.17 -6.23
CA TRP A 39 3.45 4.28 -6.77
C TRP A 39 2.86 2.90 -6.99
N LEU A 40 2.94 2.43 -8.23
CA LEU A 40 2.52 1.11 -8.66
C LEU A 40 3.77 0.26 -8.86
N VAL A 41 3.83 -0.85 -8.15
CA VAL A 41 5.02 -1.70 -8.05
C VAL A 41 4.61 -3.16 -7.83
N GLU A 42 5.47 -4.07 -8.25
CA GLU A 42 5.43 -5.47 -7.85
C GLU A 42 6.71 -5.77 -7.05
N HIS A 43 6.65 -6.73 -6.14
CA HIS A 43 7.82 -7.11 -5.34
C HIS A 43 8.29 -8.53 -5.66
N TYR A 44 9.60 -8.75 -5.53
CA TYR A 44 10.13 -10.10 -5.35
C TYR A 44 9.49 -10.73 -4.09
N PRO A 45 9.42 -12.08 -4.00
CA PRO A 45 8.81 -12.75 -2.86
C PRO A 45 9.33 -12.22 -1.53
N VAL A 46 8.42 -11.73 -0.68
CA VAL A 46 8.75 -11.16 0.64
C VAL A 46 7.57 -11.29 1.58
N PHE A 47 7.85 -11.64 2.84
CA PHE A 47 6.92 -11.45 3.93
C PHE A 47 7.20 -10.13 4.62
N THR A 48 6.16 -9.34 4.89
CA THR A 48 6.28 -8.11 5.69
C THR A 48 5.51 -8.27 6.98
N GLN A 49 6.12 -7.90 8.10
CA GLN A 49 5.48 -7.90 9.41
C GLN A 49 5.19 -6.46 9.82
N GLY A 50 3.90 -6.10 9.94
CA GLY A 50 3.49 -4.79 10.44
C GLY A 50 3.59 -4.68 11.96
N GLN A 51 3.31 -3.49 12.49
CA GLN A 51 3.46 -3.15 13.91
C GLN A 51 2.61 -3.99 14.87
N ALA A 52 1.47 -4.53 14.41
CA ALA A 52 0.62 -5.42 15.21
C ALA A 52 0.96 -6.91 15.00
N GLY A 53 1.93 -7.21 14.14
CA GLY A 53 2.41 -8.56 13.88
C GLY A 53 3.31 -9.04 15.01
N LYS A 54 3.13 -10.30 15.40
CA LYS A 54 4.05 -10.99 16.30
C LYS A 54 4.91 -11.97 15.50
N ALA A 55 6.13 -12.20 15.95
CA ALA A 55 7.05 -13.14 15.29
C ALA A 55 6.45 -14.56 15.17
N GLU A 56 5.62 -14.96 16.14
CA GLU A 56 4.90 -16.24 16.17
C GLU A 56 3.85 -16.41 15.06
N HIS A 57 3.45 -15.34 14.37
CA HIS A 57 2.51 -15.42 13.24
C HIS A 57 3.19 -15.78 11.91
N ILE A 58 4.52 -15.85 11.88
CA ILE A 58 5.27 -16.25 10.67
C ILE A 58 5.44 -17.76 10.72
N LEU A 59 4.56 -18.47 10.04
CA LEU A 59 4.61 -19.92 9.92
C LEU A 59 5.53 -20.31 8.75
N MET A 60 6.74 -20.76 9.07
CA MET A 60 7.67 -21.42 8.13
C MET A 60 7.95 -20.61 6.84
N PRO A 61 8.68 -19.49 6.90
CA PRO A 61 8.90 -18.62 5.73
C PRO A 61 9.78 -19.26 4.63
N GLY A 62 10.42 -20.41 4.90
CA GLY A 62 11.37 -21.02 3.99
C GLY A 62 12.53 -20.06 3.70
N ASP A 63 12.86 -19.88 2.42
CA ASP A 63 13.91 -18.97 1.95
C ASP A 63 13.39 -17.56 1.64
N ILE A 64 12.10 -17.28 1.86
CA ILE A 64 11.51 -15.97 1.58
C ILE A 64 11.88 -14.99 2.71
N PRO A 65 12.46 -13.82 2.40
CA PRO A 65 12.84 -12.85 3.43
C PRO A 65 11.62 -12.33 4.20
N VAL A 66 11.80 -12.14 5.50
CA VAL A 66 10.84 -11.48 6.39
C VAL A 66 11.39 -10.11 6.74
N VAL A 67 10.68 -9.06 6.35
CA VAL A 67 11.06 -7.66 6.60
C VAL A 67 10.09 -7.02 7.59
N GLN A 68 10.63 -6.31 8.59
CA GLN A 68 9.82 -5.50 9.49
C GLN A 68 9.33 -4.24 8.76
N SER A 69 8.06 -3.91 8.92
CA SER A 69 7.44 -2.72 8.34
C SER A 69 6.78 -1.89 9.43
N ASP A 70 6.75 -0.58 9.22
CA ASP A 70 6.05 0.39 10.05
C ASP A 70 4.53 0.45 9.78
N ARG A 71 4.02 -0.31 8.81
CA ARG A 71 2.57 -0.37 8.53
C ARG A 71 1.78 -0.99 9.68
N GLY A 72 0.50 -0.66 9.75
CA GLY A 72 -0.47 -1.37 10.59
C GLY A 72 -0.72 -2.82 10.14
N GLY A 73 -1.38 -3.59 10.99
CA GLY A 73 -1.76 -4.97 10.71
C GLY A 73 -0.65 -5.99 11.06
N GLN A 74 -0.93 -7.25 10.73
CA GLN A 74 -0.07 -8.38 11.07
C GLN A 74 0.92 -8.68 9.93
N VAL A 75 1.13 -9.96 9.61
CA VAL A 75 2.00 -10.44 8.54
C VAL A 75 1.22 -10.48 7.22
N THR A 76 1.87 -10.12 6.10
CA THR A 76 1.35 -10.36 4.74
C THR A 76 2.48 -10.75 3.79
N TYR A 77 2.11 -11.28 2.62
CA TYR A 77 3.01 -11.69 1.56
C TYR A 77 2.87 -10.78 0.33
N HIS A 78 4.00 -10.49 -0.31
CA HIS A 78 4.08 -9.86 -1.62
C HIS A 78 4.95 -10.70 -2.57
N GLY A 79 4.62 -10.69 -3.86
CA GLY A 79 5.36 -11.45 -4.87
C GLY A 79 4.95 -11.04 -6.30
N PRO A 80 5.64 -11.58 -7.33
CA PRO A 80 5.31 -11.31 -8.73
C PRO A 80 3.86 -11.69 -9.06
N GLY A 81 3.20 -10.87 -9.86
CA GLY A 81 1.78 -10.97 -10.20
C GLY A 81 0.85 -10.24 -9.21
N GLN A 82 1.37 -9.75 -8.07
CA GLN A 82 0.60 -8.94 -7.13
C GLN A 82 0.92 -7.45 -7.34
N GLN A 83 -0.03 -6.71 -7.91
CA GLN A 83 0.06 -5.26 -8.01
C GLN A 83 -0.06 -4.62 -6.62
N VAL A 84 1.01 -3.97 -6.17
CA VAL A 84 1.02 -3.16 -4.94
C VAL A 84 0.88 -1.69 -5.32
N MET A 85 0.06 -0.95 -4.56
CA MET A 85 -0.17 0.47 -4.73
C MET A 85 0.16 1.20 -3.42
N TYR A 86 1.19 2.05 -3.43
CA TYR A 86 1.53 2.92 -2.32
C TYR A 86 1.01 4.33 -2.57
N VAL A 87 0.16 4.83 -1.66
CA VAL A 87 -0.45 6.18 -1.75
C VAL A 87 0.27 7.17 -0.84
N LEU A 88 1.13 7.99 -1.43
CA LEU A 88 1.98 8.96 -0.74
C LEU A 88 1.31 10.34 -0.78
N LEU A 89 0.25 10.48 0.02
CA LEU A 89 -0.59 11.68 0.05
C LEU A 89 -0.28 12.57 1.25
N ASN A 90 -0.43 13.88 1.09
CA ASN A 90 -0.56 14.83 2.18
C ASN A 90 -2.03 14.95 2.60
N LEU A 91 -2.42 14.18 3.61
CA LEU A 91 -3.81 14.08 4.07
C LEU A 91 -4.37 15.42 4.59
N LYS A 92 -3.54 16.23 5.25
CA LYS A 92 -3.95 17.55 5.76
C LYS A 92 -4.31 18.48 4.61
N ARG A 93 -3.47 18.53 3.56
CA ARG A 93 -3.74 19.32 2.35
C ARG A 93 -5.00 18.84 1.63
N ARG A 94 -5.21 17.53 1.58
CA ARG A 94 -6.40 16.89 0.98
C ARG A 94 -7.66 16.96 1.85
N LYS A 95 -7.54 17.42 3.11
CA LYS A 95 -8.61 17.39 4.12
C LYS A 95 -9.22 15.99 4.31
N LEU A 96 -8.38 14.95 4.25
CA LEU A 96 -8.79 13.55 4.41
C LEU A 96 -8.37 13.00 5.78
N GLY A 97 -9.25 12.26 6.43
CA GLY A 97 -8.89 11.40 7.55
C GLY A 97 -8.29 10.07 7.09
N VAL A 98 -7.59 9.37 7.99
CA VAL A 98 -7.03 8.04 7.70
C VAL A 98 -8.13 7.03 7.37
N ARG A 99 -9.26 7.07 8.10
CA ARG A 99 -10.41 6.19 7.82
C ARG A 99 -11.02 6.48 6.46
N ASP A 100 -11.17 7.75 6.10
CA ASP A 100 -11.68 8.15 4.78
C ASP A 100 -10.76 7.62 3.67
N LEU A 101 -9.43 7.70 3.86
CA LEU A 101 -8.47 7.14 2.91
C LEU A 101 -8.63 5.62 2.78
N VAL A 102 -8.76 4.88 3.89
CA VAL A 102 -8.95 3.41 3.83
C VAL A 102 -10.23 3.07 3.07
N THR A 103 -11.35 3.74 3.37
CA THR A 103 -12.61 3.54 2.64
C THR A 103 -12.46 3.85 1.15
N LEU A 104 -11.74 4.91 0.79
CA LEU A 104 -11.46 5.25 -0.62
C LEU A 104 -10.62 4.18 -1.31
N LEU A 105 -9.63 3.61 -0.63
CA LEU A 105 -8.79 2.53 -1.17
C LEU A 105 -9.61 1.25 -1.40
N GLU A 106 -10.44 0.86 -0.43
CA GLU A 106 -11.34 -0.30 -0.55
C GLU A 106 -12.31 -0.11 -1.73
N GLN A 107 -12.96 1.06 -1.82
CA GLN A 107 -13.88 1.34 -2.91
C GLN A 107 -13.18 1.40 -4.27
N THR A 108 -11.92 1.85 -4.33
CA THR A 108 -11.12 1.84 -5.56
C THR A 108 -10.94 0.41 -6.07
N VAL A 109 -10.62 -0.53 -5.19
CA VAL A 109 -10.47 -1.95 -5.56
C VAL A 109 -11.81 -2.54 -6.00
N VAL A 110 -12.89 -2.28 -5.27
CA VAL A 110 -14.24 -2.74 -5.63
C VAL A 110 -14.64 -2.24 -7.02
N ASN A 111 -14.48 -0.94 -7.29
CA ASN A 111 -14.81 -0.36 -8.58
C ASN A 111 -13.97 -0.95 -9.71
N THR A 112 -12.67 -1.15 -9.48
CA THR A 112 -11.76 -1.77 -10.46
C THR A 112 -12.18 -3.20 -10.79
N LEU A 113 -12.56 -4.00 -9.79
CA LEU A 113 -13.05 -5.36 -10.00
C LEU A 113 -14.41 -5.38 -10.73
N ALA A 114 -15.28 -4.42 -10.45
CA ALA A 114 -16.57 -4.30 -11.13
C ALA A 114 -16.42 -4.01 -12.64
N GLU A 115 -15.40 -3.26 -13.06
CA GLU A 115 -15.11 -3.01 -14.48
C GLU A 115 -14.83 -4.29 -15.29
N ILE A 116 -14.36 -5.35 -14.62
CA ILE A 116 -14.14 -6.69 -15.22
C ILE A 116 -15.20 -7.71 -14.80
N GLY A 117 -16.32 -7.27 -14.21
CA GLY A 117 -17.46 -8.10 -13.87
C GLY A 117 -17.28 -8.97 -12.61
N ILE A 118 -16.34 -8.63 -11.74
CA ILE A 118 -16.13 -9.31 -10.45
C ILE A 118 -16.85 -8.53 -9.35
N GLU A 119 -17.82 -9.16 -8.68
CA GLU A 119 -18.49 -8.60 -7.52
C GLU A 119 -17.58 -8.72 -6.29
N ALA A 120 -17.34 -7.61 -5.59
CA ALA A 120 -16.46 -7.55 -4.44
C ALA A 120 -17.00 -6.55 -3.40
N HIS A 121 -16.64 -6.75 -2.12
CA HIS A 121 -17.12 -5.90 -1.03
C HIS A 121 -16.07 -5.75 0.10
N PRO A 122 -16.02 -4.59 0.78
CA PRO A 122 -15.26 -4.45 2.01
C PRO A 122 -16.00 -5.12 3.18
N ARG A 123 -15.26 -5.39 4.25
CA ARG A 123 -15.83 -5.95 5.49
C ARG A 123 -15.46 -5.10 6.69
N ALA A 124 -16.46 -4.65 7.44
CA ALA A 124 -16.26 -3.82 8.63
C ALA A 124 -15.51 -4.53 9.76
N ASP A 125 -15.59 -5.86 9.81
CA ASP A 125 -14.95 -6.71 10.83
C ASP A 125 -13.55 -7.21 10.42
N ALA A 126 -13.17 -7.05 9.15
CA ALA A 126 -11.91 -7.55 8.61
C ALA A 126 -11.39 -6.63 7.48
N PRO A 127 -10.37 -5.78 7.73
CA PRO A 127 -9.87 -4.83 6.73
C PRO A 127 -9.49 -5.50 5.40
N GLY A 128 -9.81 -4.84 4.29
CA GLY A 128 -9.57 -5.35 2.93
C GLY A 128 -10.84 -5.58 2.12
N VAL A 129 -10.67 -6.10 0.91
CA VAL A 129 -11.77 -6.35 -0.05
C VAL A 129 -11.85 -7.85 -0.35
N TYR A 130 -13.09 -8.36 -0.42
CA TYR A 130 -13.41 -9.78 -0.52
C TYR A 130 -14.32 -10.03 -1.73
N VAL A 131 -14.17 -11.20 -2.34
CA VAL A 131 -15.01 -11.75 -3.42
C VAL A 131 -15.74 -12.97 -2.87
#